data_AF-A0A671TXL2-F1
#
_entry.id   AF-A0A671TXL2-F1
#
_cell.length_a   1.000
_cell.length_b   1.000
_cell.length_c   1.000
_cell.angle_alpha   90.00
_cell.angle_beta   90.00
_cell.angle_gamma   90.00
#
_symmetry.space_group_name_H-M   'P 1'
#
loop_
_entity.id
_entity.type
_entity.pdbx_description
1 polymer ?
#
loop_
_entity_poly.entity_id
_entity_poly.type
_entity_poly.pdbx_seq_one_letter_code
_entity_poly.pdbx_strand_id
1 'polypeptide(L)'
;MLRERFPEFCSSPSPPTEVKMEESVSLDMDNHMLDKEEGCYDNTEAAFSDDEEEVNNKGKKREFRFHPIKEAVIEEPADITPWLDQLDDTMKEKVQQLQKTSDTETQCEVMQEIVDLILEEDFDTEQMSALASCLAELFKDHFRGDVLPEEITEESLEESISKPVCLVFRNLVTMQEDNSGFSVLLDMLAEFYQKQPKIGYHLLYYLKASKAANGKMMLYESFAQATALGDLHTCLMMDMKACQEDDVRLLCYLTPSIYTEFPDETLRSGELLNMIVAVIDSTQLQELMCHVMMGNLVMFRKDSVLNILIQSLDWETFEQYSTWQLFLAHSIPLETIIPILQHLKYKEHPEALSCLLLQLRREKPSEEMVKMVLSRPCHPEDQFTTSILRHWASKYDDTLGEHIKAQLIKNNNQPRKRQSLRSSSSKLAQLTLEQILEHMDNLRLSLSNTKNNCADVTSCCRFSDLFSLAEEYEDSQAKPPKSRRKAPASSPRSRKGAAPPTNNEEESASSSASVRTLHATLHIITVIDFHFDHLYDQHPL
;
A
#
# COMPACT_ATOMS: atom_id res chain seq x y z
N MET A 1 -25.10 24.12 13.52
CA MET A 1 -24.11 23.42 14.38
C MET A 1 -22.65 23.76 14.08
N LEU A 2 -22.06 23.51 12.91
CA LEU A 2 -20.67 23.96 12.61
C LEU A 2 -20.56 25.47 12.36
N ARG A 3 -21.49 26.05 11.58
CA ARG A 3 -21.57 27.51 11.30
C ARG A 3 -21.84 28.38 12.53
N GLU A 4 -22.43 27.83 13.58
CA GLU A 4 -22.79 28.58 14.79
C GLU A 4 -21.70 28.53 15.86
N ARG A 5 -20.78 27.57 15.77
CA ARG A 5 -19.68 27.42 16.73
C ARG A 5 -18.36 28.02 16.26
N PHE A 6 -18.19 28.23 14.95
CA PHE A 6 -16.94 28.74 14.40
C PHE A 6 -17.19 29.77 13.28
N PRO A 7 -17.66 30.98 13.62
CA PRO A 7 -17.87 32.05 12.65
C PRO A 7 -16.57 32.50 11.95
N GLU A 8 -15.42 32.18 12.55
CA GLU A 8 -14.04 32.49 12.11
C GLU A 8 -13.68 31.83 10.77
N PHE A 9 -14.29 30.68 10.45
CA PHE A 9 -14.06 29.95 9.19
C PHE A 9 -15.06 30.34 8.09
N CYS A 10 -15.96 31.30 8.35
CA CYS A 10 -17.04 31.65 7.43
C CYS A 10 -17.03 33.12 6.99
N SER A 11 -16.00 33.90 7.33
CA SER A 11 -15.84 35.28 6.85
C SER A 11 -14.81 35.37 5.72
N SER A 12 -15.25 35.89 4.57
CA SER A 12 -14.41 36.25 3.42
C SER A 12 -13.46 37.41 3.77
N PRO A 13 -12.23 37.44 3.22
CA PRO A 13 -11.22 38.42 3.60
C PRO A 13 -11.60 39.82 3.09
N SER A 14 -11.48 40.81 3.97
CA SER A 14 -11.59 42.25 3.64
C SER A 14 -10.18 42.81 3.37
N PRO A 15 -10.03 43.83 2.51
CA PRO A 15 -8.73 44.30 2.01
C PRO A 15 -7.93 45.09 3.07
N PRO A 16 -6.60 45.23 2.89
CA PRO A 16 -5.70 45.68 3.95
C PRO A 16 -5.78 47.18 4.17
N THR A 17 -5.79 47.59 5.43
CA THR A 17 -5.56 48.98 5.84
C THR A 17 -4.17 49.06 6.47
N GLU A 18 -3.33 49.94 5.94
CA GLU A 18 -2.02 50.29 6.49
C GLU A 18 -2.12 50.79 7.94
N VAL A 19 -1.06 50.61 8.73
CA VAL A 19 -0.24 51.69 9.34
C VAL A 19 0.53 51.20 10.61
N LYS A 20 1.86 51.34 10.50
CA LYS A 20 2.94 51.66 11.47
C LYS A 20 3.69 50.61 12.31
N MET A 21 5.01 50.65 12.06
CA MET A 21 6.18 50.24 12.86
C MET A 21 6.14 50.74 14.32
N GLU A 22 6.71 49.94 15.23
CA GLU A 22 7.69 50.40 16.22
C GLU A 22 8.59 49.24 16.71
N GLU A 23 9.85 49.58 16.97
CA GLU A 23 11.07 48.79 17.27
C GLU A 23 11.07 48.07 18.65
N SER A 24 11.60 46.84 18.75
CA SER A 24 12.97 46.41 19.13
C SER A 24 13.22 46.21 20.64
N VAL A 25 13.68 45.00 21.02
CA VAL A 25 14.73 44.77 22.05
C VAL A 25 15.38 43.39 21.80
N SER A 26 16.69 43.40 21.58
CA SER A 26 17.61 42.27 21.57
C SER A 26 18.16 42.00 22.98
N LEU A 27 18.44 40.74 23.32
CA LEU A 27 19.32 40.39 24.44
C LEU A 27 20.23 39.23 24.05
N ASP A 28 21.52 39.55 23.99
CA ASP A 28 22.67 38.65 23.83
C ASP A 28 23.15 38.06 25.17
N MET A 29 23.96 37.01 25.02
CA MET A 29 24.69 36.18 26.00
C MET A 29 25.22 36.86 27.27
N ASP A 30 25.35 36.05 28.34
CA ASP A 30 26.60 36.06 29.12
C ASP A 30 26.95 34.71 29.78
N ASN A 31 28.27 34.46 29.81
CA ASN A 31 28.94 33.22 30.22
C ASN A 31 29.71 33.47 31.54
N HIS A 32 29.70 32.54 32.49
CA HIS A 32 30.66 32.57 33.60
C HIS A 32 31.02 31.17 34.12
N MET A 33 32.31 30.84 33.97
CA MET A 33 33.03 29.75 34.64
C MET A 33 33.19 29.96 36.15
N LEU A 34 33.30 28.85 36.91
CA LEU A 34 34.40 28.56 37.85
C LEU A 34 34.35 27.10 38.36
N ASP A 35 35.55 26.51 38.46
CA ASP A 35 35.94 25.11 38.74
C ASP A 35 35.54 24.51 40.12
N LYS A 36 35.36 23.17 40.16
CA LYS A 36 36.19 22.25 40.99
C LYS A 36 35.99 20.76 40.69
N GLU A 37 37.11 20.06 40.62
CA GLU A 37 37.35 18.63 40.33
C GLU A 37 36.83 17.65 41.39
N GLU A 38 36.45 16.43 40.97
CA GLU A 38 36.95 15.17 41.55
C GLU A 38 36.63 14.00 40.59
N GLY A 39 37.67 13.23 40.23
CA GLY A 39 37.61 12.22 39.18
C GLY A 39 37.29 10.81 39.65
N CYS A 40 36.82 9.98 38.71
CA CYS A 40 37.06 8.54 38.72
C CYS A 40 37.04 8.05 37.26
N TYR A 41 38.22 7.87 36.68
CA TYR A 41 38.40 7.11 35.45
C TYR A 41 38.09 5.65 35.75
N ASP A 42 37.21 5.02 34.97
CA ASP A 42 37.32 3.58 34.70
C ASP A 42 37.22 3.36 33.20
N ASN A 43 38.34 2.92 32.63
CA ASN A 43 38.48 2.53 31.23
C ASN A 43 38.06 1.06 31.14
N THR A 44 36.84 0.78 30.71
CA THR A 44 36.50 -0.54 30.19
C THR A 44 36.29 -0.44 28.69
N GLU A 45 37.28 -0.95 27.95
CA GLU A 45 37.25 -1.20 26.51
C GLU A 45 35.94 -1.90 26.10
N ALA A 46 35.30 -1.40 25.05
CA ALA A 46 34.28 -2.12 24.33
C ALA A 46 34.95 -3.23 23.50
N ALA A 47 34.90 -4.47 24.00
CA ALA A 47 35.28 -5.66 23.25
C ALA A 47 34.07 -6.18 22.46
N PHE A 48 34.20 -6.31 21.14
CA PHE A 48 33.24 -7.00 20.29
C PHE A 48 33.34 -8.52 20.55
N SER A 49 32.21 -9.15 20.87
CA SER A 49 32.09 -10.60 21.00
C SER A 49 32.01 -11.22 19.62
N ASP A 50 33.13 -11.74 19.14
CA ASP A 50 33.24 -12.56 17.94
C ASP A 50 32.98 -14.02 18.32
N ASP A 51 31.72 -14.46 18.22
CA ASP A 51 31.33 -15.87 18.27
C ASP A 51 31.04 -16.32 16.82
N GLU A 52 32.04 -16.95 16.20
CA GLU A 52 31.87 -17.68 14.94
C GLU A 52 31.23 -19.05 15.20
N GLU A 53 29.96 -19.21 14.82
CA GLU A 53 29.41 -20.52 14.46
C GLU A 53 29.12 -20.57 12.95
N GLU A 54 29.91 -21.39 12.24
CA GLU A 54 29.69 -21.78 10.85
C GLU A 54 28.32 -22.46 10.68
N VAL A 55 27.37 -21.78 10.02
CA VAL A 55 26.16 -22.42 9.50
C VAL A 55 26.10 -22.27 7.98
N ASN A 56 26.52 -23.34 7.31
CA ASN A 56 26.41 -23.56 5.89
C ASN A 56 24.94 -23.46 5.43
N ASN A 57 24.57 -22.35 4.78
CA ASN A 57 23.32 -22.24 4.04
C ASN A 57 23.56 -21.59 2.66
N LYS A 58 23.30 -22.36 1.61
CA LYS A 58 23.24 -21.90 0.22
C LYS A 58 22.00 -21.01 0.03
N GLY A 59 22.13 -19.73 0.37
CA GLY A 59 21.17 -18.67 0.08
C GLY A 59 21.72 -17.73 -0.99
N LYS A 60 20.85 -17.26 -1.89
CA LYS A 60 21.18 -16.31 -2.97
C LYS A 60 21.96 -15.12 -2.42
N LYS A 61 23.03 -14.74 -3.12
CA LYS A 61 23.85 -13.56 -2.80
C LYS A 61 22.94 -12.33 -2.67
N ARG A 62 22.94 -11.72 -1.50
CA ARG A 62 22.36 -10.41 -1.22
C ARG A 62 23.13 -9.38 -2.04
N GLU A 63 22.47 -8.70 -2.97
CA GLU A 63 22.98 -7.44 -3.51
C GLU A 63 22.50 -6.34 -2.58
N PHE A 64 23.38 -5.88 -1.69
CA PHE A 64 23.22 -4.59 -1.06
C PHE A 64 23.38 -3.54 -2.17
N ARG A 65 22.29 -2.90 -2.60
CA ARG A 65 22.35 -1.72 -3.45
C ARG A 65 22.90 -0.56 -2.61
N PHE A 66 24.22 -0.44 -2.57
CA PHE A 66 24.86 0.81 -2.19
C PHE A 66 24.44 1.87 -3.19
N HIS A 67 23.75 2.90 -2.72
CA HIS A 67 23.58 4.12 -3.49
C HIS A 67 24.94 4.82 -3.53
N PRO A 68 25.56 5.02 -4.70
CA PRO A 68 26.84 5.71 -4.78
C PRO A 68 26.73 7.10 -4.17
N ILE A 69 27.72 7.50 -3.38
CA ILE A 69 27.92 8.91 -3.00
C ILE A 69 28.02 9.69 -4.32
N LYS A 70 27.15 10.69 -4.54
CA LYS A 70 27.17 11.57 -5.73
C LYS A 70 28.60 12.12 -5.87
N GLU A 71 29.38 11.50 -6.75
CA GLU A 71 30.76 11.88 -7.03
C GLU A 71 30.72 13.27 -7.65
N ALA A 72 31.51 14.21 -7.13
CA ALA A 72 31.57 15.57 -7.67
C ALA A 72 32.07 15.49 -9.11
N VAL A 73 31.15 15.52 -10.07
CA VAL A 73 31.45 15.46 -11.49
C VAL A 73 32.25 16.70 -11.83
N ILE A 74 33.49 16.51 -12.27
CA ILE A 74 34.29 17.58 -12.85
C ILE A 74 33.61 17.94 -14.18
N GLU A 75 33.06 19.15 -14.26
CA GLU A 75 32.40 19.66 -15.46
C GLU A 75 33.43 19.85 -16.58
N GLU A 76 33.54 18.85 -17.45
CA GLU A 76 34.15 19.05 -18.75
C GLU A 76 33.19 19.89 -19.61
N PRO A 77 33.70 20.90 -20.34
CA PRO A 77 32.86 21.72 -21.21
C PRO A 77 32.18 20.82 -22.26
N ALA A 78 30.88 20.98 -22.43
CA ALA A 78 30.06 20.27 -23.41
C ALA A 78 30.74 20.27 -24.80
N ASP A 79 31.14 19.09 -25.29
CA ASP A 79 31.78 18.96 -26.61
C ASP A 79 30.75 18.59 -27.67
N ILE A 80 30.25 19.61 -28.36
CA ILE A 80 29.29 19.46 -29.46
C ILE A 80 29.96 19.37 -30.84
N THR A 81 31.28 19.49 -30.91
CA THR A 81 32.06 19.51 -32.16
C THR A 81 31.70 18.37 -33.14
N PRO A 82 31.46 17.12 -32.69
CA PRO A 82 31.16 16.01 -33.59
C PRO A 82 29.89 16.18 -34.44
N TRP A 83 28.95 17.00 -33.99
CA TRP A 83 27.64 17.15 -34.63
C TRP A 83 27.47 18.51 -35.35
N LEU A 84 28.30 19.50 -35.03
CA LEU A 84 28.21 20.85 -35.60
C LEU A 84 28.37 20.92 -37.12
N ASP A 85 29.05 19.96 -37.75
CA ASP A 85 29.24 19.94 -39.20
C ASP A 85 28.07 19.31 -39.97
N GLN A 86 27.10 18.74 -39.25
CA GLN A 86 25.87 18.17 -39.81
C GLN A 86 24.70 19.15 -39.73
N LEU A 87 24.89 20.29 -39.08
CA LEU A 87 23.91 21.37 -39.01
C LEU A 87 24.16 22.36 -40.15
N ASP A 88 23.08 22.96 -40.65
CA ASP A 88 23.19 24.10 -41.55
C ASP A 88 23.84 25.31 -40.84
N ASP A 89 24.31 26.29 -41.63
CA ASP A 89 25.06 27.44 -41.09
C ASP A 89 24.23 28.25 -40.06
N THR A 90 22.92 28.38 -40.30
CA THR A 90 22.00 29.13 -39.44
C THR A 90 21.78 28.46 -38.09
N MET A 91 21.46 27.17 -38.09
CA MET A 91 21.25 26.34 -36.90
C MET A 91 22.55 26.21 -36.11
N LYS A 92 23.68 25.99 -36.82
CA LYS A 92 25.02 25.93 -36.23
C LYS A 92 25.37 27.19 -35.46
N GLU A 93 25.09 28.37 -36.03
CA GLU A 93 25.32 29.66 -35.36
C GLU A 93 24.52 29.76 -34.06
N LYS A 94 23.23 29.39 -34.08
CA LYS A 94 22.36 29.43 -32.90
C LYS A 94 22.78 28.44 -31.81
N VAL A 95 23.13 27.21 -32.18
CA VAL A 95 23.64 26.21 -31.21
C VAL A 95 24.96 26.67 -30.58
N GLN A 96 25.86 27.29 -31.35
CA GLN A 96 27.10 27.87 -30.80
C GLN A 96 26.83 29.10 -29.92
N GLN A 97 25.83 29.91 -30.25
CA GLN A 97 25.40 31.04 -29.42
C GLN A 97 24.84 30.52 -28.08
N LEU A 98 24.04 29.45 -28.11
CA LEU A 98 23.50 28.80 -26.93
C LEU A 98 24.62 28.29 -26.01
N GLN A 99 25.67 27.66 -26.57
CA GLN A 99 26.83 27.18 -25.81
C GLN A 99 27.64 28.31 -25.15
N LYS A 100 27.80 29.45 -25.83
CA LYS A 100 28.60 30.59 -25.32
C LYS A 100 27.90 31.39 -24.24
N THR A 101 26.58 31.29 -24.18
CA THR A 101 25.74 32.09 -23.28
C THR A 101 25.66 31.40 -21.92
N SER A 102 25.94 32.13 -20.84
CA SER A 102 25.88 31.60 -19.46
C SER A 102 24.60 31.95 -18.71
N ASP A 103 23.85 32.94 -19.19
CA ASP A 103 22.64 33.44 -18.56
C ASP A 103 21.39 32.68 -19.04
N THR A 104 20.55 32.21 -18.12
CA THR A 104 19.38 31.38 -18.42
C THR A 104 18.33 32.11 -19.26
N GLU A 105 18.11 33.40 -19.02
CA GLU A 105 17.13 34.20 -19.78
C GLU A 105 17.56 34.32 -21.25
N THR A 106 18.83 34.67 -21.47
CA THR A 106 19.41 34.75 -22.81
C THR A 106 19.46 33.38 -23.48
N GLN A 107 19.75 32.30 -22.75
CA GLN A 107 19.68 30.94 -23.28
C GLN A 107 18.25 30.56 -23.71
N CYS A 108 17.23 30.99 -22.97
CA CYS A 108 15.83 30.82 -23.34
C CYS A 108 15.48 31.58 -24.63
N GLU A 109 15.96 32.81 -24.80
CA GLU A 109 15.75 33.55 -26.05
C GLU A 109 16.35 32.81 -27.26
N VAL A 110 17.60 32.38 -27.16
CA VAL A 110 18.28 31.62 -28.24
C VAL A 110 17.60 30.28 -28.48
N MET A 111 17.15 29.60 -27.42
CA MET A 111 16.43 28.34 -27.56
C MET A 111 15.05 28.52 -28.20
N GLN A 112 14.37 29.64 -27.96
CA GLN A 112 13.13 29.96 -28.69
C GLN A 112 13.41 30.18 -30.17
N GLU A 113 14.49 30.89 -30.53
CA GLU A 113 14.89 31.05 -31.94
C GLU A 113 15.21 29.70 -32.60
N ILE A 114 15.86 28.77 -31.89
CA ILE A 114 16.08 27.40 -32.38
C ILE A 114 14.76 26.67 -32.62
N VAL A 115 13.79 26.79 -31.70
CA VAL A 115 12.45 26.20 -31.88
C VAL A 115 11.75 26.82 -33.08
N ASP A 116 11.84 28.14 -33.25
CA ASP A 116 11.22 28.83 -34.39
C ASP A 116 11.82 28.34 -35.73
N LEU A 117 13.15 28.14 -35.81
CA LEU A 117 13.82 27.55 -36.98
C LEU A 117 13.36 26.12 -37.28
N ILE A 118 13.12 25.29 -36.26
CA ILE A 118 12.61 23.92 -36.43
C ILE A 118 11.19 23.94 -37.02
N LEU A 119 10.43 24.98 -36.71
CA LEU A 119 9.03 25.12 -37.13
C LEU A 119 8.87 25.78 -38.50
N GLU A 120 9.96 26.19 -39.16
CA GLU A 120 9.93 26.68 -40.54
C GLU A 120 9.53 25.57 -41.53
N GLU A 121 8.81 25.92 -42.61
CA GLU A 121 8.28 24.92 -43.56
C GLU A 121 9.36 24.15 -44.31
N ASP A 122 10.57 24.69 -44.40
CA ASP A 122 11.73 24.13 -45.09
C ASP A 122 12.78 23.51 -44.13
N PHE A 123 12.41 23.22 -42.88
CA PHE A 123 13.29 22.54 -41.93
C PHE A 123 13.78 21.19 -42.48
N ASP A 124 15.11 21.06 -42.63
CA ASP A 124 15.75 19.83 -43.05
C ASP A 124 15.75 18.80 -41.92
N THR A 125 15.00 17.71 -42.08
CA THR A 125 14.92 16.65 -41.06
C THR A 125 16.19 15.82 -40.97
N GLU A 126 17.10 15.89 -41.95
CA GLU A 126 18.40 15.18 -41.89
C GLU A 126 19.31 15.70 -40.77
N GLN A 127 19.21 16.99 -40.41
CA GLN A 127 19.99 17.58 -39.32
C GLN A 127 19.36 17.39 -37.92
N MET A 128 18.12 16.89 -37.82
CA MET A 128 17.38 16.74 -36.56
C MET A 128 18.14 15.92 -35.51
N SER A 129 18.71 14.77 -35.91
CA SER A 129 19.44 13.90 -34.98
C SER A 129 20.76 14.53 -34.49
N ALA A 130 21.41 15.34 -35.33
CA ALA A 130 22.60 16.10 -34.96
C ALA A 130 22.24 17.22 -33.97
N LEU A 131 21.15 17.95 -34.22
CA LEU A 131 20.63 18.98 -33.31
C LEU A 131 20.25 18.38 -31.95
N ALA A 132 19.53 17.25 -31.95
CA ALA A 132 19.17 16.53 -30.73
C ALA A 132 20.41 16.13 -29.91
N SER A 133 21.48 15.69 -30.59
CA SER A 133 22.74 15.35 -29.93
C SER A 133 23.44 16.57 -29.33
N CYS A 134 23.47 17.70 -30.06
CA CYS A 134 23.97 18.97 -29.54
C CYS A 134 23.20 19.42 -28.30
N LEU A 135 21.85 19.45 -28.35
CA LEU A 135 21.03 19.89 -27.24
C LEU A 135 21.14 18.96 -26.03
N ALA A 136 21.24 17.64 -26.26
CA ALA A 136 21.47 16.67 -25.21
C ALA A 136 22.79 16.89 -24.47
N GLU A 137 23.84 17.27 -25.21
CA GLU A 137 25.15 17.60 -24.65
C GLU A 137 25.13 18.93 -23.89
N LEU A 138 24.53 19.98 -24.48
CA LEU A 138 24.48 21.32 -23.89
C LEU A 138 23.63 21.37 -22.61
N PHE A 139 22.56 20.59 -22.54
CA PHE A 139 21.63 20.59 -21.41
C PHE A 139 21.85 19.41 -20.45
N LYS A 140 23.00 18.73 -20.49
CA LYS A 140 23.31 17.60 -19.59
C LYS A 140 23.02 17.92 -18.13
N ASP A 141 23.38 19.12 -17.69
CA ASP A 141 23.23 19.54 -16.30
C ASP A 141 21.78 19.91 -15.94
N HIS A 142 20.93 20.19 -16.92
CA HIS A 142 19.49 20.41 -16.66
C HIS A 142 18.77 19.14 -16.21
N PHE A 143 19.32 17.97 -16.55
CA PHE A 143 18.81 16.65 -16.18
C PHE A 143 19.56 16.03 -14.98
N ARG A 144 20.38 16.83 -14.29
CA ARG A 144 21.11 16.43 -13.08
C ARG A 144 20.56 17.18 -11.87
N GLY A 145 20.61 16.50 -10.71
CA GLY A 145 20.16 17.08 -9.45
C GLY A 145 18.64 16.99 -9.25
N ASP A 146 18.17 17.65 -8.20
CA ASP A 146 16.79 17.56 -7.76
C ASP A 146 15.95 18.56 -8.58
N VAL A 147 14.97 18.06 -9.33
CA VAL A 147 14.17 18.87 -10.27
C VAL A 147 13.04 19.58 -9.52
N LEU A 148 12.50 18.93 -8.50
CA LEU A 148 11.39 19.45 -7.70
C LEU A 148 11.91 20.44 -6.65
N PRO A 149 11.42 21.69 -6.59
CA PRO A 149 11.82 22.67 -5.58
C PRO A 149 11.60 22.16 -4.16
N GLU A 150 12.44 22.54 -3.18
CA GLU A 150 12.28 22.13 -1.77
C GLU A 150 10.91 22.51 -1.21
N GLU A 151 10.46 23.74 -1.47
CA GLU A 151 9.11 24.19 -1.15
C GLU A 151 8.26 24.17 -2.42
N ILE A 152 7.20 23.36 -2.42
CA ILE A 152 6.28 23.23 -3.56
C ILE A 152 5.24 24.36 -3.48
N THR A 153 5.53 25.46 -4.15
CA THR A 153 4.62 26.60 -4.32
C THR A 153 4.36 26.81 -5.81
N GLU A 154 3.33 27.56 -6.15
CA GLU A 154 3.02 27.85 -7.55
C GLU A 154 4.16 28.63 -8.23
N GLU A 155 4.78 29.57 -7.52
CA GLU A 155 5.90 30.38 -8.01
C GLU A 155 7.17 29.55 -8.17
N SER A 156 7.52 28.71 -7.18
CA SER A 156 8.72 27.87 -7.25
C SER A 156 8.62 26.78 -8.32
N LEU A 157 7.41 26.25 -8.56
CA LEU A 157 7.16 25.32 -9.66
C LEU A 157 7.35 26.02 -11.02
N GLU A 158 6.80 27.22 -11.20
CA GLU A 158 6.98 28.01 -12.43
C GLU A 158 8.46 28.36 -12.69
N GLU A 159 9.21 28.70 -11.64
CA GLU A 159 10.65 28.92 -11.74
C GLU A 159 11.40 27.66 -12.18
N SER A 160 11.07 26.50 -11.61
CA SER A 160 11.75 25.23 -11.92
C SER A 160 11.59 24.77 -13.37
N ILE A 161 10.48 25.16 -14.02
CA ILE A 161 10.18 24.85 -15.42
C ILE A 161 10.59 25.97 -16.38
N SER A 162 11.23 27.04 -15.90
CA SER A 162 11.72 28.16 -16.70
C SER A 162 13.14 27.92 -17.25
N LYS A 163 13.44 26.67 -17.61
CA LYS A 163 14.73 26.26 -18.21
C LYS A 163 14.62 26.27 -19.74
N PRO A 164 15.72 26.52 -20.48
CA PRO A 164 15.73 26.53 -21.94
C PRO A 164 15.13 25.27 -22.56
N VAL A 165 15.47 24.08 -22.03
CA VAL A 165 14.94 22.79 -22.52
C VAL A 165 13.41 22.71 -22.47
N CYS A 166 12.79 23.37 -21.49
CA CYS A 166 11.34 23.38 -21.32
C CYS A 166 10.62 24.20 -22.41
N LEU A 167 11.34 24.98 -23.22
CA LEU A 167 10.74 25.70 -24.34
C LEU A 167 10.21 24.77 -25.44
N VAL A 168 10.83 23.61 -25.63
CA VAL A 168 10.29 22.57 -26.52
C VAL A 168 8.90 22.13 -26.03
N PHE A 169 8.79 21.83 -24.72
CA PHE A 169 7.53 21.45 -24.09
C PHE A 169 6.49 22.57 -24.14
N ARG A 170 6.92 23.81 -23.85
CA ARG A 170 6.04 24.98 -23.87
C ARG A 170 5.40 25.17 -25.23
N ASN A 171 6.20 25.15 -26.29
CA ASN A 171 5.71 25.31 -27.65
C ASN A 171 4.76 24.15 -28.03
N LEU A 172 5.13 22.89 -27.76
CA LEU A 172 4.24 21.74 -27.98
C LEU A 172 2.90 21.87 -27.26
N VAL A 173 2.90 22.27 -25.98
CA VAL A 173 1.69 22.45 -25.18
C VAL A 173 0.81 23.58 -25.71
N THR A 174 1.39 24.64 -26.28
CA THR A 174 0.62 25.77 -26.83
C THR A 174 0.10 25.56 -28.24
N MET A 175 0.70 24.63 -28.99
CA MET A 175 0.29 24.31 -30.35
C MET A 175 -1.01 23.51 -30.40
N GLN A 176 -1.70 23.59 -31.54
CA GLN A 176 -2.81 22.69 -31.86
C GLN A 176 -2.26 21.44 -32.55
N GLU A 177 -2.83 20.27 -32.25
CA GLU A 177 -2.36 18.97 -32.75
C GLU A 177 -2.46 18.81 -34.28
N ASP A 178 -3.31 19.59 -34.95
CA ASP A 178 -3.50 19.60 -36.41
C ASP A 178 -2.46 20.47 -37.15
N ASN A 179 -1.61 21.19 -36.41
CA ASN A 179 -0.54 21.99 -37.00
C ASN A 179 0.61 21.08 -37.46
N SER A 180 1.09 21.24 -38.70
CA SER A 180 2.26 20.49 -39.20
C SER A 180 3.52 20.69 -38.35
N GLY A 181 3.67 21.87 -37.74
CA GLY A 181 4.73 22.16 -36.79
C GLY A 181 4.64 21.34 -35.51
N PHE A 182 3.45 20.90 -35.10
CA PHE A 182 3.28 20.03 -33.94
C PHE A 182 3.96 18.68 -34.17
N SER A 183 3.75 18.05 -35.32
CA SER A 183 4.40 16.77 -35.63
C SER A 183 5.91 16.90 -35.74
N VAL A 184 6.42 17.96 -36.37
CA VAL A 184 7.88 18.17 -36.52
C VAL A 184 8.55 18.37 -35.17
N LEU A 185 7.95 19.18 -34.29
CA LEU A 185 8.49 19.42 -32.96
C LEU A 185 8.38 18.17 -32.05
N LEU A 186 7.37 17.34 -32.27
CA LEU A 186 7.20 16.07 -31.58
C LEU A 186 8.27 15.05 -32.02
N ASP A 187 8.55 14.97 -33.32
CA ASP A 187 9.62 14.13 -33.89
C ASP A 187 10.99 14.59 -33.38
N MET A 188 11.22 15.90 -33.30
CA MET A 188 12.43 16.45 -32.68
C MET A 188 12.56 16.05 -31.21
N LEU A 189 11.46 16.10 -30.44
CA LEU A 189 11.47 15.67 -29.05
C LEU A 189 11.72 14.16 -28.91
N ALA A 190 11.20 13.35 -29.83
CA ALA A 190 11.46 11.91 -29.89
C ALA A 190 12.92 11.60 -30.24
N GLU A 191 13.54 12.31 -31.18
CA GLU A 191 14.98 12.21 -31.46
C GLU A 191 15.81 12.65 -30.25
N PHE A 192 15.39 13.70 -29.53
CA PHE A 192 16.03 14.11 -28.28
C PHE A 192 15.93 13.01 -27.23
N TYR A 193 14.78 12.38 -27.05
CA TYR A 193 14.60 11.26 -26.12
C TYR A 193 15.55 10.09 -26.41
N GLN A 194 15.86 9.79 -27.69
CA GLN A 194 16.86 8.77 -28.03
C GLN A 194 18.28 9.10 -27.55
N LYS A 195 18.64 10.38 -27.47
CA LYS A 195 19.96 10.83 -26.98
C LYS A 195 19.98 11.05 -25.47
N GLN A 196 18.86 11.46 -24.89
CA GLN A 196 18.69 11.78 -23.48
C GLN A 196 17.34 11.26 -22.96
N PRO A 197 17.27 10.01 -22.46
CA PRO A 197 16.03 9.41 -21.99
C PRO A 197 15.36 10.15 -20.83
N LYS A 198 16.13 10.88 -20.00
CA LYS A 198 15.57 11.62 -18.85
C LYS A 198 14.54 12.67 -19.25
N ILE A 199 14.55 13.11 -20.51
CA ILE A 199 13.59 14.09 -21.02
C ILE A 199 12.14 13.60 -20.93
N GLY A 200 11.91 12.28 -20.97
CA GLY A 200 10.56 11.70 -20.92
C GLY A 200 9.84 11.99 -19.59
N TYR A 201 10.47 11.69 -18.45
CA TYR A 201 9.88 12.04 -17.15
C TYR A 201 9.95 13.55 -16.84
N HIS A 202 10.86 14.30 -17.46
CA HIS A 202 10.86 15.76 -17.37
C HIS A 202 9.67 16.39 -18.12
N LEU A 203 9.24 15.78 -19.24
CA LEU A 203 8.00 16.17 -19.91
C LEU A 203 6.79 15.91 -18.99
N LEU A 204 6.72 14.75 -18.35
CA LEU A 204 5.68 14.46 -17.34
C LEU A 204 5.67 15.48 -16.21
N TYR A 205 6.85 15.86 -15.70
CA TYR A 205 6.99 16.91 -14.71
C TYR A 205 6.47 18.25 -15.21
N TYR A 206 6.88 18.67 -16.41
CA TYR A 206 6.44 19.92 -17.03
C TYR A 206 4.91 19.94 -17.21
N LEU A 207 4.33 18.85 -17.71
CA LEU A 207 2.89 18.71 -17.92
C LEU A 207 2.09 18.82 -16.62
N LYS A 208 2.69 18.40 -15.49
CA LYS A 208 2.09 18.52 -14.16
C LYS A 208 2.29 19.91 -13.54
N ALA A 209 3.50 20.45 -13.61
CA ALA A 209 3.88 21.69 -12.93
C ALA A 209 3.40 22.96 -13.65
N SER A 210 3.30 22.90 -14.99
CA SER A 210 2.94 24.06 -15.80
C SER A 210 1.43 24.32 -15.80
N LYS A 211 1.02 25.53 -15.40
CA LYS A 211 -0.37 26.00 -15.57
C LYS A 211 -0.85 25.94 -17.02
N ALA A 212 0.03 26.23 -17.98
CA ALA A 212 -0.31 26.22 -19.40
C ALA A 212 -0.59 24.81 -19.93
N ALA A 213 -0.10 23.79 -19.23
CA ALA A 213 -0.28 22.38 -19.53
C ALA A 213 -1.43 21.72 -18.75
N ASN A 214 -2.15 22.47 -17.92
CA ASN A 214 -3.22 21.91 -17.10
C ASN A 214 -4.28 21.20 -17.96
N GLY A 215 -4.50 19.90 -17.70
CA GLY A 215 -5.41 19.05 -18.48
C GLY A 215 -4.87 18.59 -19.85
N LYS A 216 -3.58 18.76 -20.13
CA LYS A 216 -2.93 18.35 -21.39
C LYS A 216 -1.96 17.18 -21.20
N MET A 217 -2.15 16.36 -20.16
CA MET A 217 -1.27 15.21 -19.90
C MET A 217 -1.27 14.20 -21.06
N MET A 218 -2.37 14.14 -21.83
CA MET A 218 -2.48 13.31 -23.04
C MET A 218 -1.44 13.62 -24.11
N LEU A 219 -0.80 14.80 -24.08
CA LEU A 219 0.35 15.10 -24.96
C LEU A 219 1.48 14.06 -24.80
N TYR A 220 1.64 13.51 -23.60
CA TYR A 220 2.62 12.48 -23.34
C TYR A 220 2.31 11.18 -24.12
N GLU A 221 1.04 10.88 -24.39
CA GLU A 221 0.68 9.74 -25.24
C GLU A 221 1.14 9.96 -26.69
N SER A 222 0.90 11.16 -27.24
CA SER A 222 1.41 11.51 -28.57
C SER A 222 2.93 11.42 -28.63
N PHE A 223 3.62 11.92 -27.60
CA PHE A 223 5.08 11.80 -27.48
C PHE A 223 5.51 10.33 -27.46
N ALA A 224 4.91 9.49 -26.60
CA ALA A 224 5.25 8.08 -26.51
C ALA A 224 5.07 7.35 -27.86
N GLN A 225 4.01 7.67 -28.61
CA GLN A 225 3.76 7.14 -29.95
C GLN A 225 4.78 7.60 -31.00
N ALA A 226 5.31 8.82 -30.87
CA ALA A 226 6.35 9.34 -31.75
C ALA A 226 7.74 8.76 -31.46
N THR A 227 7.99 8.25 -30.25
CA THR A 227 9.24 7.57 -29.92
C THR A 227 9.40 6.25 -30.69
N ALA A 228 10.64 5.75 -30.75
CA ALA A 228 10.94 4.44 -31.33
C ALA A 228 10.26 3.25 -30.62
N LEU A 229 9.73 3.46 -29.39
CA LEU A 229 8.97 2.44 -28.66
C LEU A 229 7.59 2.24 -29.29
N GLY A 230 6.93 3.34 -29.68
CA GLY A 230 5.63 3.33 -30.34
C GLY A 230 4.45 2.92 -29.44
N ASP A 231 4.67 2.77 -28.12
CA ASP A 231 3.63 2.42 -27.17
C ASP A 231 3.74 3.19 -25.85
N LEU A 232 2.59 3.64 -25.34
CA LEU A 232 2.48 4.44 -24.12
C LEU A 232 2.96 3.67 -22.88
N HIS A 233 2.58 2.39 -22.76
CA HIS A 233 2.85 1.58 -21.57
C HIS A 233 4.35 1.47 -21.29
N THR A 234 5.11 1.00 -22.28
CA THR A 234 6.55 0.77 -22.16
C THR A 234 7.28 2.09 -21.95
N CYS A 235 6.90 3.15 -22.69
CA CYS A 235 7.49 4.47 -22.52
C CYS A 235 7.28 4.99 -21.10
N LEU A 236 6.04 4.92 -20.59
CA LEU A 236 5.70 5.37 -19.24
C LEU A 236 6.45 4.56 -18.16
N MET A 237 6.52 3.23 -18.28
CA MET A 237 7.25 2.40 -17.31
C MET A 237 8.75 2.70 -17.32
N MET A 238 9.36 2.90 -18.49
CA MET A 238 10.78 3.28 -18.61
C MET A 238 11.06 4.64 -18.00
N ASP A 239 10.23 5.64 -18.28
CA ASP A 239 10.39 7.00 -17.78
C ASP A 239 10.18 7.08 -16.27
N MET A 240 9.14 6.42 -15.74
CA MET A 240 8.92 6.33 -14.30
C MET A 240 10.05 5.58 -13.60
N LYS A 241 10.65 4.57 -14.26
CA LYS A 241 11.81 3.85 -13.73
C LYS A 241 13.06 4.73 -13.68
N ALA A 242 13.31 5.51 -14.72
CA ALA A 242 14.41 6.48 -14.72
C ALA A 242 14.19 7.56 -13.64
N CYS A 243 12.96 8.06 -13.50
CA CYS A 243 12.60 9.00 -12.43
C CYS A 243 12.82 8.40 -11.03
N GLN A 244 12.44 7.14 -10.82
CA GLN A 244 12.67 6.42 -9.56
C GLN A 244 14.16 6.32 -9.19
N GLU A 245 15.02 6.09 -10.18
CA GLU A 245 16.47 5.96 -9.98
C GLU A 245 17.15 7.31 -9.72
N ASP A 246 16.60 8.39 -10.28
CA ASP A 246 17.17 9.73 -10.21
C ASP A 246 16.65 10.56 -9.01
N ASP A 247 15.33 10.60 -8.81
CA ASP A 247 14.65 11.47 -7.85
C ASP A 247 13.33 10.85 -7.35
N VAL A 248 13.41 10.18 -6.19
CA VAL A 248 12.24 9.54 -5.53
C VAL A 248 11.19 10.57 -5.09
N ARG A 249 11.59 11.80 -4.78
CA ARG A 249 10.68 12.85 -4.34
C ARG A 249 9.84 13.34 -5.53
N LEU A 250 10.46 13.51 -6.70
CA LEU A 250 9.76 13.77 -7.95
C LEU A 250 8.82 12.62 -8.33
N LEU A 251 9.25 11.36 -8.17
CA LEU A 251 8.41 10.19 -8.40
C LEU A 251 7.11 10.25 -7.58
N CYS A 252 7.23 10.51 -6.28
CA CYS A 252 6.09 10.64 -5.37
C CYS A 252 5.18 11.81 -5.77
N TYR A 253 5.78 12.94 -6.15
CA TYR A 253 5.04 14.10 -6.64
C TYR A 253 4.26 13.77 -7.91
N LEU A 254 4.84 13.05 -8.88
CA LEU A 254 4.18 12.71 -10.15
C LEU A 254 3.09 11.64 -10.00
N THR A 255 3.28 10.67 -9.10
CA THR A 255 2.43 9.48 -8.92
C THR A 255 0.91 9.76 -9.00
N PRO A 256 0.33 10.72 -8.24
CA PRO A 256 -1.10 11.02 -8.34
C PRO A 256 -1.61 11.36 -9.75
N SER A 257 -0.85 12.16 -10.49
CA SER A 257 -1.24 12.59 -11.85
C SER A 257 -1.13 11.43 -12.83
N ILE A 258 -0.08 10.61 -12.71
CA ILE A 258 0.15 9.46 -13.60
C ILE A 258 -0.96 8.41 -13.45
N TYR A 259 -1.35 8.08 -12.21
CA TYR A 259 -2.46 7.15 -11.97
C TYR A 259 -3.83 7.71 -12.41
N THR A 260 -4.00 9.03 -12.38
CA THR A 260 -5.26 9.69 -12.76
C THR A 260 -5.42 9.77 -14.28
N GLU A 261 -4.36 10.14 -14.98
CA GLU A 261 -4.39 10.39 -16.44
C GLU A 261 -4.19 9.09 -17.24
N PHE A 262 -3.45 8.11 -16.70
CA PHE A 262 -3.18 6.82 -17.37
C PHE A 262 -3.65 5.60 -16.55
N PRO A 263 -4.94 5.53 -16.15
CA PRO A 263 -5.44 4.46 -15.29
C PRO A 263 -5.40 3.09 -15.97
N ASP A 264 -5.56 3.02 -17.29
CA ASP A 264 -5.50 1.77 -18.05
C ASP A 264 -4.10 1.17 -18.10
N GLU A 265 -3.06 2.01 -18.04
CA GLU A 265 -1.67 1.55 -18.04
C GLU A 265 -1.16 1.23 -16.63
N THR A 266 -1.65 1.95 -15.62
CA THR A 266 -1.13 1.87 -14.25
C THR A 266 -1.90 0.92 -13.33
N LEU A 267 -3.20 0.68 -13.56
CA LEU A 267 -4.04 -0.11 -12.65
C LEU A 267 -4.20 -1.58 -13.06
N ARG A 268 -3.66 -1.96 -14.23
CA ARG A 268 -3.75 -3.34 -14.75
C ARG A 268 -2.67 -4.26 -14.18
N SER A 269 -1.49 -3.73 -13.84
CA SER A 269 -0.36 -4.49 -13.30
C SER A 269 0.14 -3.86 -11.99
N GLY A 270 0.84 -4.65 -11.18
CA GLY A 270 1.53 -4.16 -9.98
C GLY A 270 2.89 -3.53 -10.25
N GLU A 271 3.27 -3.30 -11.51
CA GLU A 271 4.63 -2.90 -11.90
C GLU A 271 4.99 -1.50 -11.38
N LEU A 272 4.20 -0.49 -11.72
CA LEU A 272 4.41 0.87 -11.21
C LEU A 272 4.27 0.93 -9.68
N LEU A 273 3.34 0.17 -9.11
CA LEU A 273 3.20 0.08 -7.66
C LEU A 273 4.46 -0.47 -7.01
N ASN A 274 5.02 -1.58 -7.52
CA ASN A 274 6.27 -2.17 -7.02
C ASN A 274 7.42 -1.18 -7.12
N MET A 275 7.55 -0.50 -8.26
CA MET A 275 8.55 0.54 -8.48
C MET A 275 8.48 1.65 -7.41
N ILE A 276 7.28 2.09 -7.05
CA ILE A 276 7.09 3.08 -5.99
C ILE A 276 7.45 2.49 -4.62
N VAL A 277 6.82 1.38 -4.22
CA VAL A 277 7.00 0.85 -2.85
C VAL A 277 8.43 0.34 -2.57
N ALA A 278 9.22 0.08 -3.61
CA ALA A 278 10.62 -0.33 -3.52
C ALA A 278 11.58 0.80 -3.08
N VAL A 279 11.19 2.08 -3.20
CA VAL A 279 12.08 3.21 -2.88
C VAL A 279 11.50 4.24 -1.92
N ILE A 280 10.20 4.24 -1.67
CA ILE A 280 9.59 5.21 -0.76
C ILE A 280 10.04 5.00 0.69
N ASP A 281 10.08 6.08 1.45
CA ASP A 281 10.19 6.04 2.90
C ASP A 281 8.80 6.11 3.60
N SER A 282 8.80 6.10 4.93
CA SER A 282 7.57 6.16 5.72
C SER A 282 6.82 7.49 5.60
N THR A 283 7.52 8.59 5.37
CA THR A 283 6.92 9.93 5.22
C THR A 283 6.21 10.02 3.88
N GLN A 284 6.88 9.60 2.82
CA GLN A 284 6.33 9.51 1.46
C GLN A 284 5.16 8.54 1.39
N LEU A 285 5.24 7.38 2.06
CA LEU A 285 4.11 6.46 2.19
C LEU A 285 2.89 7.15 2.84
N GLN A 286 3.11 7.89 3.93
CA GLN A 286 2.04 8.62 4.61
C GLN A 286 1.43 9.70 3.71
N GLU A 287 2.23 10.43 2.94
CA GLU A 287 1.75 11.42 1.97
C GLU A 287 0.91 10.77 0.87
N LEU A 288 1.37 9.64 0.29
CA LEU A 288 0.60 8.88 -0.70
C LEU A 288 -0.71 8.37 -0.13
N MET A 289 -0.72 7.87 1.11
CA MET A 289 -1.95 7.50 1.81
C MET A 289 -2.91 8.68 1.96
N CYS A 290 -2.40 9.87 2.30
CA CYS A 290 -3.20 11.09 2.36
C CYS A 290 -3.80 11.43 0.99
N HIS A 291 -3.03 11.34 -0.10
CA HIS A 291 -3.56 11.53 -1.45
C HIS A 291 -4.68 10.55 -1.79
N VAL A 292 -4.54 9.28 -1.40
CA VAL A 292 -5.61 8.28 -1.57
C VAL A 292 -6.86 8.67 -0.78
N MET A 293 -6.70 9.01 0.50
CA MET A 293 -7.84 9.34 1.38
C MET A 293 -8.55 10.65 0.97
N MET A 294 -7.83 11.60 0.37
CA MET A 294 -8.41 12.83 -0.18
C MET A 294 -9.09 12.61 -1.54
N GLY A 295 -8.92 11.44 -2.16
CA GLY A 295 -9.45 11.12 -3.49
C GLY A 295 -8.59 11.64 -4.65
N ASN A 296 -7.35 12.05 -4.37
CA ASN A 296 -6.40 12.56 -5.37
C ASN A 296 -5.56 11.44 -6.01
N LEU A 297 -5.59 10.23 -5.46
CA LEU A 297 -4.84 9.07 -5.95
C LEU A 297 -5.68 7.80 -5.81
N VAL A 298 -5.72 7.00 -6.87
CA VAL A 298 -6.30 5.66 -6.86
C VAL A 298 -5.26 4.71 -7.45
N MET A 299 -4.78 3.75 -6.65
CA MET A 299 -3.76 2.77 -7.04
C MET A 299 -4.32 1.36 -7.22
N PHE A 300 -5.55 1.12 -6.77
CA PHE A 300 -6.20 -0.18 -6.86
C PHE A 300 -7.63 -0.07 -7.41
N ARG A 301 -7.98 -1.01 -8.29
CA ARG A 301 -9.37 -1.22 -8.74
C ARG A 301 -9.87 -2.59 -8.31
N LYS A 302 -11.19 -2.73 -8.18
CA LYS A 302 -11.83 -3.97 -7.71
C LYS A 302 -11.54 -5.19 -8.59
N ASP A 303 -11.29 -4.98 -9.88
CA ASP A 303 -11.02 -6.02 -10.88
C ASP A 303 -9.57 -6.52 -10.84
N SER A 304 -8.59 -5.67 -10.49
CA SER A 304 -7.16 -6.01 -10.51
C SER A 304 -6.54 -6.21 -9.13
N VAL A 305 -7.12 -5.62 -8.06
CA VAL A 305 -6.51 -5.57 -6.72
C VAL A 305 -6.10 -6.93 -6.16
N LEU A 306 -6.93 -7.97 -6.33
CA LEU A 306 -6.58 -9.31 -5.85
C LEU A 306 -5.34 -9.85 -6.54
N ASN A 307 -5.23 -9.69 -7.87
CA ASN A 307 -4.07 -10.17 -8.62
C ASN A 307 -2.81 -9.40 -8.25
N ILE A 308 -2.92 -8.08 -8.06
CA ILE A 308 -1.78 -7.24 -7.64
C ILE A 308 -1.30 -7.65 -6.24
N LEU A 309 -2.22 -7.87 -5.29
CA LEU A 309 -1.85 -8.32 -3.94
C LEU A 309 -1.27 -9.75 -3.93
N ILE A 310 -1.64 -10.61 -4.88
CA ILE A 310 -0.99 -11.92 -5.04
C ILE A 310 0.43 -11.76 -5.58
N GLN A 311 0.64 -10.87 -6.57
CA GLN A 311 1.98 -10.55 -7.09
C GLN A 311 2.87 -9.96 -5.98
N SER A 312 2.32 -9.14 -5.09
CA SER A 312 3.09 -8.52 -4.02
C SER A 312 3.58 -9.48 -2.94
N LEU A 313 3.10 -10.72 -2.90
CA LEU A 313 3.59 -11.72 -1.93
C LEU A 313 5.07 -12.09 -2.14
N ASP A 314 5.61 -11.85 -3.35
CA ASP A 314 7.02 -12.09 -3.69
C ASP A 314 7.91 -10.85 -3.44
N TRP A 315 7.33 -9.74 -2.97
CA TRP A 315 8.02 -8.46 -2.73
C TRP A 315 8.69 -8.42 -1.35
N GLU A 316 9.59 -7.45 -1.15
CA GLU A 316 10.30 -7.31 0.13
C GLU A 316 9.37 -6.93 1.29
N THR A 317 9.80 -7.16 2.53
CA THR A 317 8.98 -6.94 3.73
C THR A 317 8.39 -5.53 3.79
N PHE A 318 9.19 -4.49 3.56
CA PHE A 318 8.70 -3.11 3.59
C PHE A 318 7.76 -2.82 2.41
N GLU A 319 8.08 -3.32 1.21
CA GLU A 319 7.25 -3.19 0.02
C GLU A 319 5.85 -3.79 0.24
N GLN A 320 5.77 -4.96 0.88
CA GLN A 320 4.52 -5.59 1.26
C GLN A 320 3.73 -4.75 2.27
N TYR A 321 4.37 -4.27 3.34
CA TYR A 321 3.69 -3.41 4.32
C TYR A 321 3.16 -2.14 3.67
N SER A 322 3.96 -1.44 2.87
CA SER A 322 3.57 -0.24 2.12
C SER A 322 2.40 -0.51 1.19
N THR A 323 2.44 -1.62 0.44
CA THR A 323 1.34 -2.07 -0.43
C THR A 323 0.05 -2.29 0.35
N TRP A 324 0.12 -2.98 1.49
CA TRP A 324 -1.04 -3.19 2.35
C TRP A 324 -1.56 -1.87 2.95
N GLN A 325 -0.69 -0.96 3.40
CA GLN A 325 -1.14 0.34 3.92
C GLN A 325 -1.83 1.18 2.83
N LEU A 326 -1.28 1.21 1.63
CA LEU A 326 -1.91 1.88 0.48
C LEU A 326 -3.25 1.24 0.14
N PHE A 327 -3.34 -0.10 0.10
CA PHE A 327 -4.61 -0.80 -0.11
C PHE A 327 -5.66 -0.40 0.94
N LEU A 328 -5.27 -0.34 2.21
CA LEU A 328 -6.18 0.00 3.32
C LEU A 328 -6.61 1.46 3.34
N ALA A 329 -5.83 2.36 2.75
CA ALA A 329 -6.25 3.73 2.52
C ALA A 329 -7.40 3.81 1.49
N HIS A 330 -7.54 2.81 0.61
CA HIS A 330 -8.66 2.73 -0.32
C HIS A 330 -9.92 2.18 0.36
N SER A 331 -11.09 2.64 -0.10
CA SER A 331 -12.40 2.14 0.33
C SER A 331 -12.81 0.85 -0.43
N ILE A 332 -11.92 -0.14 -0.49
CA ILE A 332 -12.20 -1.45 -1.12
C ILE A 332 -12.61 -2.45 -0.03
N PRO A 333 -13.80 -3.08 -0.12
CA PRO A 333 -14.24 -4.06 0.87
C PRO A 333 -13.29 -5.26 0.94
N LEU A 334 -12.96 -5.70 2.15
CA LEU A 334 -12.06 -6.82 2.40
C LEU A 334 -12.52 -8.12 1.71
N GLU A 335 -13.83 -8.31 1.58
CA GLU A 335 -14.43 -9.44 0.86
C GLU A 335 -13.99 -9.54 -0.61
N THR A 336 -13.55 -8.43 -1.22
CA THR A 336 -13.03 -8.43 -2.60
C THR A 336 -11.69 -9.17 -2.70
N ILE A 337 -10.87 -9.09 -1.64
CA ILE A 337 -9.51 -9.64 -1.64
C ILE A 337 -9.38 -10.88 -0.76
N ILE A 338 -10.44 -11.29 -0.05
CA ILE A 338 -10.39 -12.47 0.83
C ILE A 338 -9.92 -13.77 0.15
N PRO A 339 -10.12 -13.99 -1.17
CA PRO A 339 -9.56 -15.16 -1.86
C PRO A 339 -8.04 -15.29 -1.73
N ILE A 340 -7.31 -14.20 -1.44
CA ILE A 340 -5.86 -14.22 -1.24
C ILE A 340 -5.41 -15.19 -0.14
N LEU A 341 -6.27 -15.50 0.86
CA LEU A 341 -5.96 -16.44 1.93
C LEU A 341 -5.54 -17.83 1.42
N GLN A 342 -5.98 -18.24 0.22
CA GLN A 342 -5.58 -19.49 -0.42
C GLN A 342 -4.13 -19.48 -0.93
N HIS A 343 -3.55 -18.30 -1.16
CA HIS A 343 -2.18 -18.12 -1.61
C HIS A 343 -1.21 -17.90 -0.44
N LEU A 344 -1.73 -17.60 0.76
CA LEU A 344 -0.90 -17.30 1.92
C LEU A 344 -0.37 -18.55 2.61
N LYS A 345 0.95 -18.68 2.67
CA LYS A 345 1.64 -19.74 3.41
C LYS A 345 2.22 -19.18 4.71
N TYR A 346 2.03 -19.93 5.79
CA TYR A 346 2.44 -19.55 7.15
C TYR A 346 3.88 -19.00 7.26
N LYS A 347 4.87 -19.73 6.72
CA LYS A 347 6.30 -19.34 6.83
C LYS A 347 6.77 -18.35 5.77
N GLU A 348 6.05 -18.22 4.65
CA GLU A 348 6.51 -17.41 3.52
C GLU A 348 5.90 -16.01 3.52
N HIS A 349 4.70 -15.82 4.06
CA HIS A 349 3.96 -14.54 3.92
C HIS A 349 3.53 -13.92 5.28
N PRO A 350 4.46 -13.67 6.22
CA PRO A 350 4.12 -13.13 7.54
C PRO A 350 3.51 -11.71 7.49
N GLU A 351 3.92 -10.88 6.55
CA GLU A 351 3.45 -9.49 6.38
C GLU A 351 1.96 -9.47 6.01
N ALA A 352 1.60 -10.16 4.92
CA ALA A 352 0.22 -10.26 4.46
C ALA A 352 -0.70 -10.94 5.49
N LEU A 353 -0.22 -12.00 6.16
CA LEU A 353 -0.97 -12.68 7.22
C LEU A 353 -1.23 -11.74 8.42
N SER A 354 -0.23 -10.97 8.84
CA SER A 354 -0.36 -10.02 9.95
C SER A 354 -1.36 -8.91 9.62
N CYS A 355 -1.24 -8.32 8.43
CA CYS A 355 -2.17 -7.30 7.93
C CYS A 355 -3.61 -7.84 7.89
N LEU A 356 -3.83 -8.99 7.25
CA LEU A 356 -5.17 -9.57 7.14
C LEU A 356 -5.78 -9.95 8.48
N LEU A 357 -4.99 -10.49 9.42
CA LEU A 357 -5.47 -10.80 10.76
C LEU A 357 -5.95 -9.55 11.50
N LEU A 358 -5.23 -8.43 11.35
CA LEU A 358 -5.60 -7.14 11.92
C LEU A 358 -6.88 -6.58 11.29
N GLN A 359 -7.06 -6.74 9.98
CA GLN A 359 -8.26 -6.25 9.29
C GLN A 359 -9.48 -7.13 9.52
N LEU A 360 -9.34 -8.45 9.44
CA LEU A 360 -10.44 -9.40 9.69
C LEU A 360 -11.04 -9.25 11.09
N ARG A 361 -10.25 -8.86 12.10
CA ARG A 361 -10.78 -8.61 13.46
C ARG A 361 -11.76 -7.42 13.50
N ARG A 362 -11.64 -6.49 12.55
CA ARG A 362 -12.52 -5.31 12.47
C ARG A 362 -13.84 -5.64 11.75
N GLU A 363 -13.85 -6.71 10.96
CA GLU A 363 -14.98 -7.13 10.16
C GLU A 363 -15.98 -8.01 10.93
N LYS A 364 -17.25 -7.93 10.53
CA LYS A 364 -18.25 -8.94 10.87
C LYS A 364 -18.05 -10.15 9.94
N PRO A 365 -17.93 -11.38 10.45
CA PRO A 365 -17.68 -12.54 9.60
C PRO A 365 -18.81 -12.74 8.59
N SER A 366 -18.45 -12.79 7.29
CA SER A 366 -19.34 -13.27 6.23
C SER A 366 -19.14 -14.77 6.00
N GLU A 367 -20.09 -15.42 5.32
CA GLU A 367 -19.99 -16.84 5.00
C GLU A 367 -18.73 -17.15 4.17
N GLU A 368 -18.41 -16.29 3.20
CA GLU A 368 -17.22 -16.46 2.35
C GLU A 368 -15.93 -16.22 3.14
N MET A 369 -15.89 -15.24 4.05
CA MET A 369 -14.72 -15.04 4.92
C MET A 369 -14.45 -16.27 5.78
N VAL A 370 -15.48 -16.84 6.42
CA VAL A 370 -15.35 -18.04 7.25
C VAL A 370 -14.88 -19.22 6.39
N LYS A 371 -15.46 -19.42 5.20
CA LYS A 371 -15.03 -20.45 4.25
C LYS A 371 -13.55 -20.31 3.89
N MET A 372 -13.10 -19.10 3.54
CA MET A 372 -11.72 -18.84 3.13
C MET A 372 -10.72 -19.05 4.28
N VAL A 373 -11.09 -18.64 5.51
CA VAL A 373 -10.29 -18.89 6.72
C VAL A 373 -10.15 -20.39 7.01
N LEU A 374 -11.25 -21.15 6.94
CA LEU A 374 -11.24 -22.60 7.16
C LEU A 374 -10.53 -23.38 6.04
N SER A 375 -10.47 -22.81 4.83
CA SER A 375 -9.79 -23.44 3.68
C SER A 375 -8.27 -23.44 3.80
N ARG A 376 -7.69 -22.70 4.76
CA ARG A 376 -6.26 -22.72 5.04
C ARG A 376 -5.83 -24.06 5.65
N PRO A 377 -4.68 -24.63 5.26
CA PRO A 377 -4.17 -25.87 5.87
C PRO A 377 -4.02 -25.75 7.39
N CYS A 378 -4.33 -26.83 8.11
CA CYS A 378 -4.04 -26.94 9.53
C CYS A 378 -2.53 -27.16 9.72
N HIS A 379 -1.87 -26.28 10.45
CA HIS A 379 -0.46 -26.44 10.82
C HIS A 379 -0.31 -26.11 12.32
N PRO A 380 0.38 -26.95 13.13
CA PRO A 380 0.46 -26.74 14.59
C PRO A 380 1.03 -25.38 15.01
N GLU A 381 1.94 -24.82 14.22
CA GLU A 381 2.52 -23.50 14.48
C GLU A 381 1.73 -22.34 13.83
N ASP A 382 0.81 -22.61 12.91
CA ASP A 382 0.00 -21.55 12.26
C ASP A 382 -1.21 -21.22 13.14
N GLN A 383 -1.11 -20.12 13.88
CA GLN A 383 -2.15 -19.64 14.79
C GLN A 383 -3.17 -18.71 14.12
N PHE A 384 -3.06 -18.46 12.81
CA PHE A 384 -3.91 -17.48 12.11
C PHE A 384 -5.40 -17.82 12.23
N THR A 385 -5.78 -19.03 11.80
CA THR A 385 -7.18 -19.46 11.73
C THR A 385 -7.81 -19.51 13.12
N THR A 386 -7.14 -20.14 14.09
CA THR A 386 -7.63 -20.23 15.46
C THR A 386 -7.78 -18.86 16.12
N SER A 387 -6.83 -17.93 15.87
CA SER A 387 -6.89 -16.57 16.44
C SER A 387 -8.09 -15.78 15.92
N ILE A 388 -8.34 -15.78 14.61
CA ILE A 388 -9.46 -15.03 14.04
C ILE A 388 -10.82 -15.65 14.40
N LEU A 389 -10.93 -16.98 14.37
CA LEU A 389 -12.14 -17.69 14.78
C LEU A 389 -12.46 -17.43 16.26
N ARG A 390 -11.45 -17.44 17.15
CA ARG A 390 -11.62 -17.11 18.56
C ARG A 390 -12.10 -15.67 18.74
N HIS A 391 -11.56 -14.73 17.98
CA HIS A 391 -12.01 -13.34 18.03
C HIS A 391 -13.48 -13.21 17.61
N TRP A 392 -13.86 -13.79 16.48
CA TRP A 392 -15.24 -13.76 16.01
C TRP A 392 -16.19 -14.51 16.95
N ALA A 393 -15.79 -15.65 17.52
CA ALA A 393 -16.58 -16.38 18.50
C ALA A 393 -16.86 -15.54 19.76
N SER A 394 -15.96 -14.63 20.14
CA SER A 394 -16.17 -13.77 21.32
C SER A 394 -17.13 -12.59 21.10
N LYS A 395 -17.34 -12.18 19.84
CA LYS A 395 -18.05 -10.93 19.48
C LYS A 395 -19.28 -11.14 18.59
N TYR A 396 -19.29 -12.21 17.80
CA TYR A 396 -20.29 -12.56 16.78
C TYR A 396 -20.58 -14.07 16.82
N ASP A 397 -20.78 -14.64 18.02
CA ASP A 397 -20.96 -16.07 18.26
C ASP A 397 -22.10 -16.70 17.45
N ASP A 398 -23.28 -16.09 17.47
CA ASP A 398 -24.45 -16.59 16.73
C ASP A 398 -24.17 -16.63 15.22
N THR A 399 -23.69 -15.51 14.66
CA THR A 399 -23.37 -15.39 13.23
C THR A 399 -22.27 -16.35 12.79
N LEU A 400 -21.21 -16.48 13.59
CA LEU A 400 -20.12 -17.42 13.29
C LEU A 400 -20.62 -18.87 13.30
N GLY A 401 -21.43 -19.24 14.31
CA GLY A 401 -22.04 -20.56 14.40
C GLY A 401 -22.92 -20.88 13.19
N GLU A 402 -23.75 -19.94 12.74
CA GLU A 402 -24.57 -20.09 11.54
C GLU A 402 -23.73 -20.31 10.27
N HIS A 403 -22.65 -19.55 10.09
CA HIS A 403 -21.77 -19.71 8.93
C HIS A 403 -20.99 -21.03 8.96
N ILE A 404 -20.48 -21.45 10.11
CA ILE A 404 -19.82 -22.76 10.27
C ILE A 404 -20.83 -23.89 10.00
N LYS A 405 -22.06 -23.78 10.53
CA LYS A 405 -23.16 -24.71 10.22
C LYS A 405 -23.31 -24.86 8.72
N ALA A 406 -23.49 -23.75 8.01
CA ALA A 406 -23.68 -23.74 6.57
C ALA A 406 -22.52 -24.41 5.83
N GLN A 407 -21.27 -24.19 6.25
CA GLN A 407 -20.10 -24.86 5.67
C GLN A 407 -20.10 -26.38 5.94
N LEU A 408 -20.52 -26.84 7.11
CA LEU A 408 -20.66 -28.27 7.43
C LEU A 408 -21.74 -28.92 6.55
N ILE A 409 -22.93 -28.31 6.43
CA ILE A 409 -24.03 -28.81 5.56
C ILE A 409 -23.55 -28.97 4.12
N LYS A 410 -22.90 -27.93 3.58
CA LYS A 410 -22.46 -27.89 2.17
C LYS A 410 -21.41 -28.95 1.85
N ASN A 411 -20.46 -29.20 2.76
CA ASN A 411 -19.38 -30.15 2.56
C ASN A 411 -19.75 -31.59 2.92
N ASN A 412 -20.81 -31.80 3.70
CA ASN A 412 -21.34 -33.12 4.01
C ASN A 412 -22.11 -33.74 2.82
N ASN A 413 -22.82 -32.89 2.05
CA ASN A 413 -23.68 -33.33 0.94
C ASN A 413 -22.95 -33.51 -0.41
N GLN A 414 -21.63 -33.30 -0.48
CA GLN A 414 -20.90 -33.54 -1.72
C GLN A 414 -20.72 -35.05 -1.95
N PRO A 415 -21.14 -35.60 -3.10
CA PRO A 415 -20.97 -37.02 -3.37
C PRO A 415 -19.48 -37.34 -3.34
N ARG A 416 -19.08 -38.33 -2.52
CA ARG A 416 -17.73 -38.91 -2.48
C ARG A 416 -17.36 -39.46 -3.87
N LYS A 417 -17.00 -38.60 -4.81
CA LYS A 417 -16.40 -39.02 -6.08
C LYS A 417 -15.00 -39.49 -5.74
N ARG A 418 -14.86 -40.82 -5.72
CA ARG A 418 -13.61 -41.58 -5.67
C ARG A 418 -12.58 -40.89 -6.58
N GLN A 419 -11.69 -40.10 -5.99
CA GLN A 419 -10.74 -39.29 -6.75
C GLN A 419 -9.67 -40.24 -7.27
N SER A 420 -9.65 -40.42 -8.59
CA SER A 420 -8.61 -41.13 -9.31
C SER A 420 -7.26 -40.45 -9.05
N LEU A 421 -6.28 -41.21 -8.58
CA LEU A 421 -4.88 -40.87 -8.48
C LEU A 421 -4.30 -40.66 -9.90
N ARG A 422 -4.52 -39.49 -10.51
CA ARG A 422 -3.79 -39.02 -11.70
C ARG A 422 -4.14 -37.56 -11.97
N SER A 423 -3.35 -36.66 -11.40
CA SER A 423 -2.75 -35.48 -12.06
C SER A 423 -2.30 -34.47 -11.01
N SER A 424 -0.99 -34.45 -10.80
CA SER A 424 -0.21 -33.43 -10.11
C SER A 424 -0.12 -32.19 -11.00
N SER A 425 -0.76 -31.10 -10.58
CA SER A 425 -0.43 -29.68 -10.78
C SER A 425 -1.74 -28.86 -10.71
N SER A 426 -1.76 -27.81 -9.89
CA SER A 426 -2.77 -26.74 -9.77
C SER A 426 -4.23 -27.06 -9.37
N LYS A 427 -4.46 -27.73 -8.22
CA LYS A 427 -5.78 -27.70 -7.56
C LYS A 427 -5.71 -26.88 -6.29
N LEU A 428 -6.31 -25.68 -6.32
CA LEU A 428 -6.68 -24.95 -5.10
C LEU A 428 -7.43 -25.92 -4.17
N ALA A 429 -6.94 -26.06 -2.94
CA ALA A 429 -7.45 -27.05 -2.00
C ALA A 429 -8.94 -26.79 -1.73
N GLN A 430 -9.77 -27.77 -2.07
CA GLN A 430 -11.19 -27.75 -1.78
C GLN A 430 -11.38 -28.02 -0.28
N LEU A 431 -12.11 -27.15 0.42
CA LEU A 431 -12.41 -27.26 1.84
C LEU A 431 -13.04 -28.63 2.14
N THR A 432 -12.39 -29.45 2.97
CA THR A 432 -12.89 -30.77 3.34
C THR A 432 -13.59 -30.75 4.70
N LEU A 433 -14.48 -31.71 4.94
CA LEU A 433 -15.14 -31.85 6.25
C LEU A 433 -14.11 -32.07 7.38
N GLU A 434 -13.09 -32.90 7.13
CA GLU A 434 -12.01 -33.18 8.10
C GLU A 434 -11.27 -31.90 8.49
N GLN A 435 -10.97 -31.03 7.52
CA GLN A 435 -10.29 -29.76 7.75
C GLN A 435 -11.13 -28.79 8.57
N ILE A 436 -12.45 -28.73 8.32
CA ILE A 436 -13.36 -27.93 9.16
C ILE A 436 -13.33 -28.44 10.60
N LEU A 437 -13.48 -29.75 10.81
CA LEU A 437 -13.51 -30.36 12.14
C LEU A 437 -12.19 -30.14 12.89
N GLU A 438 -11.05 -30.26 12.21
CA GLU A 438 -9.73 -30.01 12.82
C GLU A 438 -9.58 -28.56 13.30
N HIS A 439 -9.98 -27.56 12.49
CA HIS A 439 -10.00 -26.17 12.92
C HIS A 439 -10.96 -25.92 14.09
N MET A 440 -12.11 -26.61 14.13
CA MET A 440 -13.06 -26.51 15.24
C MET A 440 -12.52 -27.11 16.53
N ASP A 441 -11.79 -28.23 16.47
CA ASP A 441 -11.17 -28.80 17.66
C ASP A 441 -10.04 -27.91 18.18
N ASN A 442 -9.22 -27.34 17.29
CA ASN A 442 -8.21 -26.35 17.67
C ASN A 442 -8.83 -25.12 18.35
N LEU A 443 -9.97 -24.64 17.84
CA LEU A 443 -10.73 -23.58 18.48
C LEU A 443 -11.23 -24.02 19.87
N ARG A 444 -11.84 -25.19 19.99
CA ARG A 444 -12.31 -25.75 21.28
C ARG A 444 -11.18 -25.82 22.30
N LEU A 445 -10.03 -26.39 21.94
CA LEU A 445 -8.85 -26.48 22.80
C LEU A 445 -8.34 -25.10 23.22
N SER A 446 -8.34 -24.12 22.31
CA SER A 446 -7.94 -22.74 22.61
C SER A 446 -8.89 -22.03 23.59
N LEU A 447 -10.20 -22.28 23.49
CA LEU A 447 -11.19 -21.72 24.41
C LEU A 447 -11.10 -22.41 25.79
N SER A 448 -10.88 -23.73 25.79
CA SER A 448 -10.68 -24.55 26.99
C SER A 448 -9.37 -24.23 27.74
N ASN A 449 -8.29 -23.87 27.05
CA ASN A 449 -7.02 -23.46 27.68
C ASN A 449 -7.11 -22.19 28.53
N THR A 450 -8.23 -21.46 28.51
CA THR A 450 -8.55 -20.43 29.51
C THR A 450 -8.91 -21.06 30.88
N LYS A 451 -9.04 -22.39 30.95
CA LYS A 451 -9.26 -23.23 32.13
C LYS A 451 -8.44 -24.54 32.02
N ASN A 452 -7.14 -24.46 32.30
CA ASN A 452 -6.23 -25.58 32.61
C ASN A 452 -5.87 -26.58 31.49
N ASN A 453 -4.56 -26.84 31.38
CA ASN A 453 -3.91 -27.94 30.66
C ASN A 453 -4.60 -29.31 30.90
N CYS A 454 -4.92 -30.05 29.83
CA CYS A 454 -5.00 -31.51 29.89
C CYS A 454 -4.66 -32.14 28.53
N ALA A 455 -3.87 -33.20 28.58
CA ALA A 455 -3.17 -33.84 27.47
C ALA A 455 -3.94 -34.98 26.78
N ASP A 456 -3.51 -35.28 25.54
CA ASP A 456 -3.52 -36.53 24.76
C ASP A 456 -4.79 -37.39 24.66
N VAL A 457 -5.39 -37.50 23.45
CA VAL A 457 -5.91 -38.78 22.89
C VAL A 457 -5.89 -38.81 21.34
N THR A 458 -5.50 -39.97 20.80
CA THR A 458 -5.31 -40.37 19.39
C THR A 458 -6.56 -40.50 18.50
N SER A 459 -6.27 -40.59 17.19
CA SER A 459 -7.01 -40.28 15.95
C SER A 459 -8.33 -40.94 15.57
N CYS A 460 -9.06 -41.58 16.47
CA CYS A 460 -10.48 -41.92 16.25
C CYS A 460 -11.39 -41.37 17.38
N CYS A 461 -10.75 -40.98 18.49
CA CYS A 461 -11.30 -40.23 19.61
C CYS A 461 -11.07 -38.72 19.45
N ARG A 462 -10.45 -38.28 18.34
CA ARG A 462 -9.94 -36.90 18.14
C ARG A 462 -10.99 -35.80 18.24
N PHE A 463 -12.25 -36.10 17.95
CA PHE A 463 -13.36 -35.16 18.07
C PHE A 463 -14.40 -35.61 19.11
N SER A 464 -14.17 -36.74 19.80
CA SER A 464 -15.10 -37.30 20.79
C SER A 464 -15.42 -36.28 21.88
N ASP A 465 -14.44 -35.49 22.30
CA ASP A 465 -14.65 -34.44 23.31
C ASP A 465 -15.50 -33.29 22.75
N LEU A 466 -15.31 -32.91 21.47
CA LEU A 466 -16.12 -31.90 20.80
C LEU A 466 -17.58 -32.35 20.68
N PHE A 467 -17.81 -33.63 20.37
CA PHE A 467 -19.14 -34.23 20.30
C PHE A 467 -19.78 -34.44 21.69
N SER A 468 -19.00 -34.80 22.71
CA SER A 468 -19.53 -35.02 24.07
C SER A 468 -20.14 -33.77 24.72
N LEU A 469 -19.59 -32.59 24.42
CA LEU A 469 -20.12 -31.30 24.90
C LEU A 469 -21.49 -30.97 24.28
N ALA A 470 -21.79 -31.58 23.15
CA ALA A 470 -23.01 -31.42 22.39
C ALA A 470 -24.12 -32.30 22.98
N GLU A 471 -23.78 -33.57 23.21
CA GLU A 471 -24.62 -34.56 23.89
C GLU A 471 -25.01 -34.11 25.33
N GLU A 472 -24.07 -33.54 26.11
CA GLU A 472 -24.36 -33.04 27.47
C GLU A 472 -25.32 -31.83 27.51
N TYR A 473 -25.37 -31.03 26.43
CA TYR A 473 -26.27 -29.88 26.33
C TYR A 473 -27.70 -30.30 25.99
N GLU A 474 -27.89 -31.27 25.09
CA GLU A 474 -29.21 -31.87 24.82
C GLU A 474 -29.84 -32.45 26.10
N ASP A 475 -29.04 -33.16 26.90
CA ASP A 475 -29.48 -33.77 28.16
C ASP A 475 -29.86 -32.73 29.24
N SER A 476 -29.34 -31.50 29.11
CA SER A 476 -29.64 -30.37 29.97
C SER A 476 -30.95 -29.66 29.61
N GLN A 477 -31.35 -29.68 28.33
CA GLN A 477 -32.66 -29.18 27.89
C GLN A 477 -33.79 -30.23 28.01
N ALA A 478 -33.46 -31.53 28.02
CA ALA A 478 -34.43 -32.63 28.04
C ALA A 478 -35.10 -32.90 29.42
N LYS A 479 -34.76 -32.16 30.49
CA LYS A 479 -35.37 -32.37 31.83
C LYS A 479 -36.48 -31.34 32.13
N PRO A 480 -37.77 -31.71 32.12
CA PRO A 480 -38.83 -30.85 32.64
C PRO A 480 -38.73 -30.74 34.17
N PRO A 481 -39.02 -29.58 34.78
CA PRO A 481 -38.94 -29.42 36.22
C PRO A 481 -40.08 -30.21 36.90
N LYS A 482 -39.72 -31.29 37.60
CA LYS A 482 -40.66 -32.03 38.46
C LYS A 482 -41.13 -31.15 39.62
N SER A 483 -42.41 -30.77 39.59
CA SER A 483 -43.06 -30.02 40.65
C SER A 483 -43.15 -30.85 41.94
N ARG A 484 -42.61 -30.32 43.04
CA ARG A 484 -42.73 -30.90 44.38
C ARG A 484 -43.61 -30.00 45.26
N ARG A 485 -44.89 -30.37 45.32
CA ARG A 485 -45.96 -30.14 46.34
C ARG A 485 -45.81 -28.98 47.34
N LYS A 486 -46.88 -28.17 47.49
CA LYS A 486 -47.70 -28.07 48.74
C LYS A 486 -48.88 -27.08 48.63
N ALA A 487 -49.95 -27.41 49.38
CA ALA A 487 -51.22 -26.71 49.53
C ALA A 487 -51.10 -25.34 50.27
N PRO A 488 -52.14 -24.48 50.22
CA PRO A 488 -52.01 -23.06 50.58
C PRO A 488 -52.44 -22.74 52.02
N ALA A 489 -51.80 -21.75 52.65
CA ALA A 489 -52.35 -21.01 53.78
C ALA A 489 -51.74 -19.58 53.88
N SER A 490 -52.63 -18.59 53.71
CA SER A 490 -52.74 -17.27 54.38
C SER A 490 -51.49 -16.47 54.82
N SER A 491 -51.42 -15.23 54.31
CA SER A 491 -50.73 -14.01 54.84
C SER A 491 -51.39 -13.52 56.18
N PRO A 492 -50.97 -12.42 56.89
CA PRO A 492 -49.97 -11.35 56.63
C PRO A 492 -49.19 -10.76 57.86
N ARG A 493 -48.42 -9.66 57.61
CA ARG A 493 -47.82 -8.62 58.51
C ARG A 493 -46.38 -8.84 59.01
N SER A 494 -45.48 -7.86 59.17
CA SER A 494 -45.40 -6.41 58.83
C SER A 494 -44.04 -5.86 59.33
N ARG A 495 -43.57 -4.74 58.74
CA ARG A 495 -42.53 -3.76 59.19
C ARG A 495 -41.05 -4.18 59.06
N LYS A 496 -40.05 -3.30 58.91
CA LYS A 496 -39.80 -1.92 58.37
C LYS A 496 -38.40 -1.58 58.91
N GLY A 497 -37.40 -1.22 58.09
CA GLY A 497 -36.21 -0.53 58.61
C GLY A 497 -34.85 -0.74 57.91
N ALA A 498 -34.34 0.36 57.35
CA ALA A 498 -32.94 0.82 57.22
C ALA A 498 -31.98 0.20 56.17
N ALA A 499 -31.28 1.10 55.47
CA ALA A 499 -30.15 0.92 54.54
C ALA A 499 -28.87 1.55 55.17
N PRO A 500 -27.71 1.62 54.47
CA PRO A 500 -26.88 0.60 53.80
C PRO A 500 -25.52 0.44 54.55
N PRO A 501 -24.50 -0.25 53.98
CA PRO A 501 -23.40 0.55 53.42
C PRO A 501 -22.81 0.02 52.10
N THR A 502 -22.18 0.97 51.43
CA THR A 502 -21.30 0.91 50.25
C THR A 502 -19.96 0.21 50.54
N ASN A 503 -19.46 -0.60 49.59
CA ASN A 503 -18.15 -0.39 48.94
C ASN A 503 -17.77 -1.54 47.98
N ASN A 504 -17.17 -1.12 46.86
CA ASN A 504 -16.13 -1.77 46.05
C ASN A 504 -16.49 -3.09 45.37
N GLU A 505 -16.03 -3.42 44.17
CA GLU A 505 -15.33 -2.80 43.04
C GLU A 505 -15.37 -3.94 42.00
N GLU A 506 -15.44 -3.59 40.72
CA GLU A 506 -14.64 -4.25 39.67
C GLU A 506 -14.50 -5.80 39.71
N GLU A 507 -15.53 -6.57 39.35
CA GLU A 507 -15.32 -7.99 38.97
C GLU A 507 -16.25 -8.51 37.85
N SER A 508 -17.09 -7.65 37.26
CA SER A 508 -18.14 -8.12 36.34
C SER A 508 -17.76 -8.17 34.85
N ALA A 509 -16.55 -7.74 34.47
CA ALA A 509 -16.10 -7.82 33.08
C ALA A 509 -15.55 -9.22 32.71
N SER A 510 -14.85 -9.87 33.65
CA SER A 510 -14.22 -11.19 33.43
C SER A 510 -15.24 -12.35 33.38
N SER A 511 -16.29 -12.28 34.20
CA SER A 511 -17.36 -13.28 34.21
C SER A 511 -18.24 -13.20 32.96
N SER A 512 -18.52 -11.99 32.46
CA SER A 512 -19.27 -11.79 31.21
C SER A 512 -18.53 -12.31 29.99
N ALA A 513 -17.19 -12.18 29.94
CA ALA A 513 -16.39 -12.72 28.85
C ALA A 513 -16.37 -14.25 28.88
N SER A 514 -16.20 -14.85 30.06
CA SER A 514 -16.21 -16.31 30.25
C SER A 514 -17.54 -16.96 29.90
N VAL A 515 -18.66 -16.32 30.22
CA VAL A 515 -20.02 -16.82 29.90
C VAL A 515 -20.29 -16.73 28.39
N ARG A 516 -19.84 -15.66 27.71
CA ARG A 516 -19.97 -15.52 26.24
C ARG A 516 -19.12 -16.53 25.49
N THR A 517 -17.91 -16.82 25.98
CA THR A 517 -17.05 -17.87 25.41
C THR A 517 -17.67 -19.27 25.54
N LEU A 518 -18.29 -19.57 26.68
CA LEU A 518 -19.04 -20.81 26.88
C LEU A 518 -20.25 -20.90 25.94
N HIS A 519 -21.00 -19.80 25.77
CA HIS A 519 -22.16 -19.75 24.87
C HIS A 519 -21.75 -19.96 23.40
N ALA A 520 -20.67 -19.33 22.95
CA ALA A 520 -20.14 -19.53 21.60
C ALA A 520 -19.66 -20.96 21.35
N THR A 521 -18.98 -21.55 22.34
CA THR A 521 -18.56 -22.96 22.32
C THR A 521 -19.79 -23.87 22.23
N LEU A 522 -20.80 -23.65 23.08
CA LEU A 522 -22.05 -24.40 23.11
C LEU A 522 -22.86 -24.25 21.82
N HIS A 523 -22.95 -23.06 21.23
CA HIS A 523 -23.69 -22.83 19.99
C HIS A 523 -23.02 -23.51 18.79
N ILE A 524 -21.70 -23.41 18.65
CA ILE A 524 -20.93 -24.11 17.60
C ILE A 524 -21.07 -25.63 17.75
N ILE A 525 -21.14 -26.12 18.98
CA ILE A 525 -21.29 -27.53 19.31
C ILE A 525 -22.73 -28.02 19.03
N THR A 526 -23.75 -27.23 19.36
CA THR A 526 -25.16 -27.54 19.02
C THR A 526 -25.39 -27.55 17.50
N VAL A 527 -24.66 -26.69 16.77
CA VAL A 527 -24.62 -26.65 15.30
C VAL A 527 -24.05 -27.93 14.69
N ILE A 528 -23.03 -28.52 15.32
CA ILE A 528 -22.39 -29.77 14.89
C ILE A 528 -23.34 -30.96 15.14
N ASP A 529 -24.06 -30.98 16.26
CA ASP A 529 -24.99 -32.05 16.64
C ASP A 529 -26.26 -32.15 15.79
N PHE A 530 -26.91 -31.02 15.51
CA PHE A 530 -28.14 -30.98 14.71
C PHE A 530 -27.95 -31.56 13.29
N HIS A 531 -26.70 -31.71 12.85
CA HIS A 531 -26.37 -32.29 11.54
C HIS A 531 -25.92 -33.74 11.58
N PHE A 532 -25.53 -34.26 12.75
CA PHE A 532 -25.18 -35.67 12.92
C PHE A 532 -26.41 -36.55 13.11
N ASP A 533 -27.46 -36.07 13.77
CA ASP A 533 -28.75 -36.75 13.84
C ASP A 533 -29.37 -36.99 12.45
N HIS A 534 -29.17 -36.06 11.53
CA HIS A 534 -29.66 -36.21 10.16
C HIS A 534 -28.79 -37.14 9.28
N LEU A 535 -27.52 -37.37 9.67
CA LEU A 535 -26.60 -38.31 9.02
C LEU A 535 -26.85 -39.77 9.43
N TYR A 536 -27.31 -40.00 10.67
CA TYR A 536 -27.67 -41.34 11.14
C TYR A 536 -29.02 -41.83 10.59
N ASP A 537 -29.92 -40.90 10.19
CA ASP A 537 -31.26 -41.23 9.70
C ASP A 537 -31.34 -41.56 8.18
N GLN A 538 -30.22 -41.50 7.43
CA GLN A 538 -30.18 -41.84 6.00
C GLN A 538 -29.66 -43.25 5.66
N HIS A 539 -29.41 -44.10 6.66
CA HIS A 539 -29.15 -45.52 6.44
C HIS A 539 -30.01 -46.39 7.36
N PRO A 540 -31.23 -46.77 6.96
CA PRO A 540 -31.78 -48.02 7.43
C PRO A 540 -31.00 -49.15 6.75
N LEU A 541 -30.58 -50.12 7.56
CA LEU A 541 -29.93 -51.39 7.20
C LEU A 541 -30.36 -52.00 5.86
#